data_AF-A0A950T7E7-F1
#
_entry.id   AF-A0A950T7E7-F1
#
_cell.length_a   1.000
_cell.length_b   1.000
_cell.length_c   1.000
_cell.angle_alpha   90.00
_cell.angle_beta   90.00
_cell.angle_gamma   90.00
#
_symmetry.space_group_name_H-M   'P 1'
#
loop_
_entity.id
_entity.type
_entity.pdbx_description
1 polymer ?
#
loop_
_entity_poly.entity_id
_entity_poly.type
_entity_poly.pdbx_seq_one_letter_code
_entity_poly.pdbx_strand_id
1 'polypeptide(L)'
;MIHNNHDLIGMSLGNCRIEQLIGQGGHASVFLATQESLHRRVAVKVLRPQVDMDSHLYKNFLARFQREAGVIAQFTHINIMQIHDYGEQLLA
;
A
#
# COMPACT_ATOMS: atom_id res chain seq x y z
N MET A 1 4.62 1.28 17.70
CA MET A 1 4.94 0.05 16.94
C MET A 1 3.65 -0.51 16.37
N ILE A 2 3.58 -0.67 15.05
CA ILE A 2 2.47 -1.35 14.38
C ILE A 2 2.71 -2.84 14.49
N HIS A 3 1.83 -3.53 15.20
CA HIS A 3 1.88 -4.98 15.38
C HIS A 3 0.86 -5.68 14.48
N ASN A 4 -0.18 -4.97 14.00
CA ASN A 4 -1.25 -5.52 13.18
C ASN A 4 -1.75 -4.56 12.10
N ASN A 5 -2.40 -5.10 11.07
CA ASN A 5 -3.03 -4.32 9.99
C ASN A 5 -4.03 -3.26 10.48
N HIS A 6 -4.75 -3.56 11.56
CA HIS A 6 -5.77 -2.68 12.10
C HIS A 6 -5.18 -1.41 12.73
N ASP A 7 -3.89 -1.42 13.09
CA ASP A 7 -3.22 -0.25 13.67
C ASP A 7 -3.10 0.90 12.66
N LEU A 8 -3.18 0.60 11.36
CA LEU A 8 -3.19 1.60 10.29
C LEU A 8 -4.55 2.29 10.13
N ILE A 9 -5.64 1.71 10.63
CA ILE A 9 -6.98 2.29 10.47
C ILE A 9 -7.07 3.61 11.24
N GLY A 10 -7.52 4.66 10.57
CA GLY A 10 -7.59 6.02 11.10
C GLY A 10 -6.30 6.83 10.91
N MET A 11 -5.18 6.20 10.55
CA MET A 11 -3.93 6.90 10.21
C MET A 11 -4.00 7.48 8.79
N SER A 12 -3.16 8.49 8.54
CA SER A 12 -2.91 9.00 7.20
C SER A 12 -1.58 8.47 6.66
N LEU A 13 -1.65 7.83 5.50
CA LEU A 13 -0.49 7.46 4.69
C LEU A 13 -0.42 8.42 3.50
N GLY A 14 0.55 9.33 3.50
CA GLY A 14 0.55 10.48 2.60
C GLY A 14 -0.74 11.29 2.73
N ASN A 15 -1.45 11.50 1.62
CA ASN A 15 -2.74 12.19 1.57
C ASN A 15 -3.95 11.24 1.69
N CYS A 16 -3.73 9.97 2.04
CA CYS A 16 -4.76 8.95 2.11
C CYS A 16 -5.05 8.57 3.56
N ARG A 17 -6.24 8.94 4.05
CA ARG A 17 -6.73 8.53 5.37
C ARG A 17 -7.31 7.12 5.30
N ILE A 18 -6.72 6.18 6.03
CA ILE A 18 -7.09 4.77 6.01
C ILE A 18 -8.40 4.54 6.78
N GLU A 19 -9.34 3.83 6.16
CA GLU A 19 -10.69 3.62 6.71
C GLU A 19 -10.94 2.19 7.16
N GLN A 20 -10.58 1.21 6.33
CA GLN A 20 -10.79 -0.21 6.64
C GLN A 20 -9.89 -1.12 5.81
N LEU A 21 -9.59 -2.30 6.34
CA LEU A 21 -8.94 -3.37 5.59
C LEU A 21 -9.95 -4.01 4.63
N ILE A 22 -9.62 -4.09 3.34
CA ILE A 22 -10.50 -4.69 2.31
C ILE A 22 -9.92 -5.95 1.67
N GLY A 23 -8.62 -6.23 1.88
CA GLY A 23 -8.00 -7.44 1.39
C GLY A 23 -6.65 -7.70 2.03
N GLN A 24 -6.29 -8.96 2.18
CA GLN A 24 -5.02 -9.39 2.74
C GLN A 24 -4.44 -10.52 1.91
N GLY A 25 -3.21 -10.35 1.44
CA GLY A 25 -2.43 -11.39 0.79
C GLY A 25 -1.26 -11.84 1.66
N GLY A 26 -0.28 -12.54 1.07
CA GLY A 26 0.92 -12.97 1.78
C GLY A 26 1.67 -11.80 2.41
N HIS A 27 2.20 -10.89 1.59
CA HIS A 27 3.13 -9.83 2.04
C HIS A 27 2.55 -8.42 2.04
N ALA A 28 1.29 -8.25 1.63
CA ALA A 28 0.67 -6.94 1.54
C ALA A 28 -0.77 -6.97 2.04
N SER A 29 -1.24 -5.81 2.47
CA SER A 29 -2.64 -5.56 2.82
C SER A 29 -3.18 -4.42 2.00
N VAL A 30 -4.43 -4.52 1.59
CA VAL A 30 -5.12 -3.53 0.78
C VAL A 30 -6.19 -2.91 1.67
N PHE A 31 -6.16 -1.60 1.78
CA PHE A 31 -7.09 -0.82 2.57
C PHE A 31 -7.96 0.04 1.66
N LEU A 32 -9.19 0.26 2.08
CA LEU A 32 -9.94 1.41 1.63
C LEU A 32 -9.42 2.65 2.35
N ALA A 33 -9.22 3.72 1.59
CA ALA A 33 -8.86 5.02 2.12
C ALA A 33 -9.61 6.13 1.39
N THR A 34 -9.69 7.29 2.03
CA THR A 34 -10.09 8.53 1.36
C THR A 34 -8.85 9.36 1.07
N GLN A 35 -8.62 9.68 -0.22
CA GLN A 35 -7.61 10.64 -0.64
C GLN A 35 -8.15 12.06 -0.41
N GLU A 36 -7.66 12.72 0.64
CA GLU A 36 -8.22 13.98 1.12
C GLU A 36 -8.06 15.12 0.11
N SER A 37 -6.95 15.15 -0.64
CA SER A 37 -6.69 16.19 -1.64
C SER A 37 -7.71 16.23 -2.79
N LEU A 38 -8.33 15.08 -3.10
CA LEU A 38 -9.27 14.92 -4.21
C LEU A 38 -10.67 14.47 -3.75
N HIS A 39 -10.88 14.31 -2.45
CA HIS A 39 -12.14 13.85 -1.84
C HIS A 39 -12.70 12.58 -2.51
N ARG A 40 -11.83 11.60 -2.82
CA ARG A 40 -12.22 10.35 -3.47
C ARG A 40 -11.77 9.13 -2.69
N ARG A 41 -12.52 8.03 -2.84
CA ARG A 41 -12.16 6.73 -2.27
C ARG A 41 -11.13 6.04 -3.16
N VAL A 42 -10.09 5.49 -2.54
CA VAL A 42 -8.99 4.80 -3.21
C VAL A 42 -8.64 3.51 -2.47
N ALA A 43 -8.01 2.57 -3.18
CA ALA A 43 -7.39 1.41 -2.57
C ALA A 43 -5.90 1.68 -2.31
N VAL A 44 -5.44 1.49 -1.08
CA VAL A 44 -4.03 1.65 -0.69
C VAL A 44 -3.46 0.28 -0.36
N LYS A 45 -2.49 -0.18 -1.17
CA LYS A 45 -1.77 -1.45 -0.94
C LYS A 45 -0.49 -1.15 -0.16
N VAL A 46 -0.38 -1.71 1.04
CA VAL A 46 0.76 -1.51 1.95
C VAL A 46 1.53 -2.81 2.09
N LEU A 47 2.85 -2.76 1.87
CA LEU A 47 3.75 -3.88 2.14
C LEU A 47 3.92 -4.02 3.66
N ARG A 48 3.83 -5.25 4.17
CA ARG A 48 3.98 -5.53 5.60
C ARG A 48 5.39 -6.02 5.91
N PRO A 49 6.14 -5.35 6.78
CA PRO A 49 7.28 -5.99 7.40
C PRO A 49 6.74 -7.06 8.36
N GLN A 50 6.91 -8.34 8.02
CA GLN A 50 6.69 -9.39 9.02
C GLN A 50 7.90 -9.39 9.94
N VAL A 51 7.64 -9.44 11.25
CA VAL A 51 8.66 -9.37 12.32
C VAL A 51 9.76 -10.44 12.16
N ASP A 52 9.46 -11.54 11.45
CA ASP A 52 10.36 -12.67 11.23
C ASP A 52 10.84 -12.84 9.77
N MET A 53 10.62 -11.83 8.92
CA MET A 53 11.10 -11.92 7.54
C MET A 53 12.61 -11.65 7.47
N ASP A 54 13.34 -12.63 6.93
CA ASP A 54 14.74 -12.46 6.55
C ASP A 54 14.90 -11.17 5.74
N SER A 55 15.90 -10.36 6.11
CA SER A 55 16.21 -9.09 5.46
C SER A 55 16.35 -9.19 3.93
N HIS A 56 16.84 -10.33 3.42
CA HIS A 56 16.96 -10.61 2.00
C HIS A 56 15.61 -10.88 1.34
N LEU A 57 14.73 -11.65 2.01
CA LEU A 57 13.37 -11.89 1.53
C LEU A 57 12.58 -10.58 1.47
N TYR A 58 12.65 -9.74 2.51
CA TYR A 58 11.99 -8.43 2.53
C TYR A 58 12.42 -7.55 1.34
N LYS A 59 13.73 -7.47 1.07
CA LYS A 59 14.28 -6.75 -0.09
C LYS A 59 13.71 -7.26 -1.42
N ASN A 60 13.58 -8.58 -1.57
CA ASN A 60 13.01 -9.17 -2.78
C ASN A 60 11.53 -8.79 -2.98
N PHE A 61 10.72 -8.76 -1.90
CA PHE A 61 9.33 -8.31 -2.01
C PHE A 61 9.21 -6.83 -2.29
N LEU A 62 10.04 -5.99 -1.65
CA LEU A 62 10.08 -4.57 -1.92
C LEU A 62 10.42 -4.30 -3.39
N ALA A 63 11.44 -4.97 -3.94
CA ALA A 63 11.83 -4.83 -5.33
C ALA A 63 10.71 -5.26 -6.30
N ARG A 64 10.01 -6.35 -6.00
CA ARG A 64 8.84 -6.79 -6.79
C ARG A 64 7.69 -5.79 -6.71
N PHE A 65 7.40 -5.29 -5.52
CA PHE A 65 6.34 -4.32 -5.29
C PHE A 65 6.57 -3.02 -6.09
N GLN A 66 7.80 -2.49 -6.04
CA GLN A 66 8.20 -1.31 -6.82
C GLN A 66 8.14 -1.58 -8.33
N ARG A 67 8.58 -2.75 -8.78
CA ARG A 67 8.52 -3.13 -10.20
C ARG A 67 7.08 -3.24 -10.70
N GLU A 68 6.20 -3.91 -9.96
CA GLU A 68 4.78 -4.05 -10.30
C GLU A 68 4.12 -2.66 -10.42
N ALA A 69 4.37 -1.77 -9.46
CA ALA A 69 3.86 -0.41 -9.50
C ALA A 69 4.40 0.37 -10.72
N GLY A 70 5.72 0.32 -10.96
CA GLY A 70 6.36 1.03 -12.06
C GLY A 70 5.93 0.54 -13.45
N VAL A 71 5.64 -0.76 -13.62
CA VAL A 71 5.12 -1.30 -14.88
C VAL A 71 3.67 -0.84 -15.09
N ILE A 72 2.80 -0.99 -14.10
CA ILE A 72 1.38 -0.63 -14.24
C ILE A 72 1.21 0.88 -14.44
N ALA A 73 2.02 1.71 -13.77
CA ALA A 73 1.98 3.17 -13.91
C ALA A 73 2.29 3.68 -15.32
N GLN A 74 2.92 2.86 -16.18
CA GLN A 74 3.18 3.22 -17.59
C GLN A 74 1.94 3.07 -18.49
N PHE A 75 0.88 2.41 -18.01
CA PHE A 75 -0.32 2.16 -18.79
C PHE A 75 -1.51 2.97 -18.28
N THR A 76 -2.22 3.60 -19.21
CA THR A 76 -3.52 4.22 -18.94
C THR A 76 -4.54 3.59 -19.88
N HIS A 77 -5.40 2.72 -19.35
CA HIS A 77 -6.41 2.02 -20.13
C HIS A 77 -7.58 1.60 -19.23
N ILE A 78 -8.81 1.61 -19.76
CA ILE A 78 -10.03 1.32 -19.00
C ILE A 78 -10.05 -0.09 -18.37
N ASN A 79 -9.37 -1.06 -19.01
CA ASN A 79 -9.27 -2.44 -18.53
C ASN A 79 -8.03 -2.71 -17.66
N ILE A 80 -7.23 -1.68 -17.34
CA ILE A 80 -6.05 -1.80 -16.48
C ILE A 80 -6.29 -0.94 -15.25
N MET A 81 -6.08 -1.50 -14.07
CA MET A 81 -6.19 -0.75 -12.82
C MET A 81 -5.17 0.39 -12.82
N GLN A 82 -5.63 1.62 -12.68
CA GLN A 82 -4.77 2.79 -12.66
C GLN A 82 -4.11 2.95 -11.29
N ILE A 83 -2.80 3.18 -11.29
CA ILE A 83 -2.07 3.63 -10.10
C ILE A 83 -2.08 5.15 -10.10
N HIS A 84 -2.52 5.73 -8.98
CA HIS A 84 -2.55 7.18 -8.80
C HIS A 84 -1.27 7.72 -8.18
N ASP A 85 -0.68 6.97 -7.27
CA ASP A 85 0.54 7.34 -6.57
C ASP A 85 1.18 6.08 -5.93
N TYR A 86 2.47 6.15 -5.62
CA TYR A 86 3.17 5.14 -4.82
C TYR A 86 4.37 5.77 -4.10
N GLY A 87 4.71 5.25 -2.93
CA GLY A 87 5.83 5.76 -2.14
C GLY A 87 6.13 4.94 -0.89
N GLU A 88 7.01 5.46 -0.06
CA GLU A 88 7.38 4.89 1.23
C GLU A 88 7.21 5.95 2.32
N GLN A 89 6.72 5.53 3.49
CA GLN A 89 6.56 6.39 4.65
C GLN A 89 7.02 5.65 5.90
N LEU A 90 7.91 6.30 6.65
CA LEU A 90 8.25 5.87 8.01
C LEU A 90 7.10 6.24 8.94
N LEU A 91 6.60 5.26 9.67
CA LEU A 91 5.56 5.44 10.68
C LEU A 91 6.26 5.58 12.03
N ALA A 92 6.17 6.77 12.61
CA ALA A 92 6.70 7.08 13.94
C ALA A 92 5.80 6.51 15.05
#